data_AF-A0A842NR62-F1
#
_entry.id   AF-A0A842NR62-F1
#
_cell.length_a   1.000
_cell.length_b   1.000
_cell.length_c   1.000
_cell.angle_alpha   90.00
_cell.angle_beta   90.00
_cell.angle_gamma   90.00
#
_symmetry.space_group_name_H-M   'P 1'
#
loop_
_entity.id
_entity.type
_entity.pdbx_description
1 polymer ?
#
loop_
_entity_poly.entity_id
_entity_poly.type
_entity_poly.pdbx_seq_one_letter_code
_entity_poly.pdbx_strand_id
1 'polypeptide(L)'
;MVLVNKKMLVGGMLMIIVGLVLTISINDAVPVGQAGMTEEEVIDLLIAEQENEDYNTLAGILFGLGFLLVLISFGARKKKGKPTKQVEKKVE
;
A
#
# COMPACT_ATOMS: atom_id res chain seq x y z
N MET A 1 -11.30 23.04 -10.96
CA MET A 1 -10.64 21.86 -11.57
C MET A 1 -9.65 21.29 -10.57
N VAL A 2 -9.82 20.01 -10.18
CA VAL A 2 -8.85 19.32 -9.31
C VAL A 2 -7.59 19.04 -10.13
N LEU A 3 -6.42 19.45 -9.62
CA LEU A 3 -5.13 19.21 -10.26
C LEU A 3 -4.65 17.80 -9.88
N VAL A 4 -4.59 16.89 -10.85
CA VAL A 4 -4.16 15.51 -10.63
C VAL A 4 -2.79 15.25 -11.25
N ASN A 5 -1.85 14.73 -10.46
CA ASN A 5 -0.61 14.18 -11.00
C ASN A 5 -0.86 12.76 -11.55
N LYS A 6 -1.18 12.70 -12.85
CA LYS A 6 -1.53 11.45 -13.55
C LYS A 6 -0.50 10.32 -13.38
N LYS A 7 0.80 10.63 -13.30
CA LYS A 7 1.85 9.61 -13.12
C LYS A 7 1.80 8.96 -11.73
N MET A 8 1.60 9.78 -10.69
CA MET A 8 1.51 9.29 -9.31
C MET A 8 0.18 8.56 -9.07
N LEU A 9 -0.91 9.06 -9.68
CA LEU A 9 -2.21 8.39 -9.66
C LEU A 9 -2.10 6.98 -10.26
N VAL A 10 -1.53 6.84 -11.46
CA VAL A 10 -1.37 5.54 -12.12
C VAL A 10 -0.50 4.60 -11.29
N GLY A 11 0.61 5.08 -10.73
CA GLY A 11 1.46 4.26 -9.87
C GLY A 11 0.75 3.77 -8.60
N GLY A 12 0.01 4.67 -7.93
CA GLY A 12 -0.80 4.30 -6.77
C GLY A 12 -1.91 3.31 -7.12
N MET A 13 -2.60 3.50 -8.24
CA MET A 13 -3.64 2.58 -8.70
C MET A 13 -3.10 1.18 -9.00
N LEU A 14 -1.92 1.10 -9.65
CA LEU A 14 -1.26 -0.18 -9.93
C LEU A 14 -0.88 -0.89 -8.63
N MET A 15 -0.35 -0.18 -7.64
CA MET A 15 -0.02 -0.78 -6.34
C MET A 15 -1.26 -1.30 -5.61
N ILE A 16 -2.38 -0.58 -5.66
CA ILE A 16 -3.65 -1.05 -5.08
C ILE A 16 -4.11 -2.34 -5.77
N ILE A 17 -4.03 -2.41 -7.10
CA ILE A 17 -4.42 -3.61 -7.86
C ILE A 17 -3.53 -4.80 -7.49
N VAL A 18 -2.21 -4.62 -7.42
CA VAL A 18 -1.29 -5.69 -7.02
C VAL A 18 -1.58 -6.15 -5.58
N GLY A 19 -1.82 -5.22 -4.65
CA GLY A 19 -2.22 -5.53 -3.28
C GLY A 19 -3.51 -6.36 -3.23
N LEU A 20 -4.53 -5.98 -4.02
CA LEU A 20 -5.79 -6.73 -4.14
C LEU A 20 -5.60 -8.16 -4.66
N VAL A 21 -4.80 -8.32 -5.72
CA VAL A 21 -4.50 -9.64 -6.28
C VAL A 21 -3.78 -10.51 -5.25
N LEU A 22 -2.79 -9.95 -4.54
CA LEU A 22 -2.10 -10.67 -3.47
C LEU A 22 -3.08 -11.09 -2.37
N THR A 23 -3.93 -10.19 -1.88
CA THR A 23 -4.90 -10.52 -0.83
C THR A 23 -5.82 -11.67 -1.23
N ILE A 24 -6.30 -11.70 -2.48
CA ILE A 24 -7.15 -12.80 -2.97
C ILE A 24 -6.37 -14.11 -2.97
N SER A 25 -5.16 -14.12 -3.55
CA SER A 25 -4.33 -15.33 -3.62
C SER A 25 -3.94 -15.89 -2.25
N ILE A 26 -3.66 -15.02 -1.28
CA ILE A 26 -3.29 -15.41 0.09
C ILE A 26 -4.50 -16.02 0.82
N ASN A 27 -5.71 -15.47 0.62
CA ASN A 27 -6.92 -16.03 1.24
C ASN A 27 -7.27 -17.43 0.72
N ASP A 28 -6.92 -17.76 -0.53
CA ASP A 28 -7.13 -19.11 -1.07
C ASP A 28 -6.14 -20.14 -0.51
N ALA A 29 -4.97 -19.69 -0.01
CA ALA A 29 -3.87 -20.55 0.42
C ALA A 29 -3.73 -20.67 1.95
N VAL A 30 -4.75 -20.27 2.72
CA VAL A 30 -4.71 -20.25 4.18
C VAL A 30 -4.47 -21.68 4.73
N PRO A 31 -3.35 -21.93 5.43
CA PRO A 31 -3.11 -23.22 6.06
C PRO A 31 -4.08 -23.44 7.22
N VAL A 32 -4.54 -24.69 7.41
CA VAL A 32 -5.51 -25.05 8.45
C VAL A 32 -5.03 -26.31 9.19
N GLY A 33 -4.96 -26.22 10.52
CA GLY A 33 -4.59 -27.33 11.39
C GLY A 33 -5.59 -28.49 11.38
N GLN A 34 -5.08 -29.71 11.46
CA GLN A 34 -5.90 -30.92 11.58
C GLN A 34 -5.56 -31.69 12.87
N ALA A 35 -6.58 -32.32 13.47
CA ALA A 35 -6.38 -33.14 14.65
C ALA A 35 -5.59 -34.40 14.30
N GLY A 36 -4.57 -34.72 15.10
CA GLY A 36 -3.72 -35.91 14.91
C GLY A 36 -2.41 -35.66 14.15
N MET A 37 -2.03 -34.40 13.90
CA MET A 37 -0.71 -34.05 13.39
C MET A 37 0.40 -34.46 14.37
N THR A 38 1.49 -34.96 13.81
CA THR A 38 2.76 -35.20 14.51
C THR A 38 3.46 -33.88 14.85
N GLU A 39 4.42 -33.91 15.77
CA GLU A 39 5.16 -32.69 16.17
C GLU A 39 5.85 -31.99 14.99
N GLU A 40 6.34 -32.77 14.01
CA GLU A 40 6.98 -32.24 12.81
C GLU A 40 5.97 -31.54 11.88
N GLU A 41 4.80 -32.15 11.65
CA GLU A 41 3.71 -31.55 10.85
C GLU A 41 3.14 -30.28 11.49
N VAL A 42 3.14 -30.19 12.83
CA VAL A 42 2.76 -28.96 13.54
C VAL A 42 3.77 -27.84 13.30
N ILE A 43 5.07 -28.13 13.29
CA ILE A 43 6.10 -27.13 13.02
C ILE A 43 5.96 -26.61 11.58
N ASP A 44 5.79 -27.50 10.60
CA ASP A 44 5.59 -27.11 9.21
C ASP A 44 4.34 -26.23 9.04
N LEU A 45 3.27 -26.56 9.75
CA LEU A 45 2.05 -25.76 9.73
C LEU A 45 2.26 -24.36 10.33
N LEU A 46 2.97 -24.25 11.45
CA LEU A 46 3.28 -22.96 12.07
C LEU A 46 4.14 -22.09 11.15
N ILE A 47 5.08 -22.68 10.42
CA ILE A 47 5.89 -21.98 9.41
C ILE A 47 4.99 -21.47 8.29
N ALA A 48 4.11 -22.32 7.75
CA ALA A 48 3.18 -21.92 6.70
C ALA A 48 2.21 -20.81 7.15
N GLU A 49 1.69 -20.90 8.39
CA GLU A 49 0.84 -19.85 8.97
C GLU A 49 1.59 -18.51 9.08
N GLN A 50 2.84 -18.54 9.54
CA GLN A 50 3.68 -17.36 9.65
C GLN A 50 3.96 -16.74 8.28
N GLU A 51 4.34 -17.54 7.28
CA GLU A 51 4.53 -17.04 5.92
C GLU A 51 3.25 -16.39 5.38
N ASN A 52 2.09 -17.01 5.62
CA ASN A 52 0.80 -16.47 5.20
C ASN A 52 0.46 -15.15 5.90
N GLU A 53 0.81 -14.99 7.17
CA GLU A 53 0.66 -13.72 7.92
C GLU A 53 1.59 -12.62 7.36
N ASP A 54 2.84 -12.96 7.07
CA ASP A 54 3.81 -12.04 6.47
C ASP A 54 3.33 -11.55 5.09
N TYR A 55 2.80 -12.45 4.26
CA TYR A 55 2.21 -12.08 2.98
C TYR A 55 0.98 -11.18 3.13
N ASN A 56 0.11 -11.45 4.10
CA ASN A 56 -1.04 -10.58 4.41
C ASN A 56 -0.57 -9.17 4.81
N THR A 57 0.46 -9.10 5.65
CA THR A 57 1.07 -7.82 6.06
C THR A 57 1.64 -7.07 4.86
N LEU A 58 2.36 -7.77 3.97
CA LEU A 58 2.90 -7.18 2.75
C LEU A 58 1.80 -6.62 1.84
N ALA A 59 0.71 -7.38 1.64
CA ALA A 59 -0.44 -6.94 0.85
C ALA A 59 -1.09 -5.68 1.46
N GLY A 60 -1.23 -5.64 2.78
CA GLY A 60 -1.75 -4.48 3.52
C GLY A 60 -0.87 -3.24 3.36
N ILE A 61 0.46 -3.37 3.46
CA ILE A 61 1.41 -2.27 3.22
C ILE A 61 1.32 -1.77 1.78
N LEU A 62 1.26 -2.68 0.79
CA LEU A 62 1.12 -2.33 -0.62
C LEU A 62 -0.15 -1.51 -0.88
N PHE A 63 -1.27 -1.96 -0.28
CA PHE A 63 -2.54 -1.27 -0.38
C PHE A 63 -2.49 0.10 0.29
N GLY A 64 -1.94 0.19 1.49
CA GLY A 64 -1.79 1.44 2.23
C GLY A 64 -0.91 2.47 1.52
N LEU A 65 0.25 2.06 1.00
CA LEU A 65 1.14 2.93 0.21
C LEU A 65 0.53 3.30 -1.14
N GLY A 66 -0.14 2.37 -1.81
CA GLY A 66 -0.87 2.62 -3.06
C GLY A 66 -1.97 3.67 -2.85
N PHE A 67 -2.77 3.50 -1.80
CA PHE A 67 -3.82 4.46 -1.42
C PHE A 67 -3.24 5.84 -1.08
N LEU A 68 -2.14 5.89 -0.32
CA LEU A 68 -1.45 7.14 -0.01
C LEU A 68 -0.97 7.86 -1.28
N LEU A 69 -0.40 7.14 -2.25
CA LEU A 69 0.01 7.71 -3.54
C LEU A 69 -1.18 8.28 -4.32
N VAL A 70 -2.33 7.58 -4.30
CA VAL A 70 -3.56 8.08 -4.92
C VAL A 70 -3.99 9.38 -4.25
N LEU A 71 -4.03 9.46 -2.92
CA LEU A 71 -4.42 10.69 -2.20
C LEU A 71 -3.52 11.88 -2.53
N ILE A 72 -2.20 11.72 -2.44
CA ILE A 72 -1.28 12.82 -2.73
C ILE A 72 -1.31 13.19 -4.22
N SER A 73 -1.73 12.30 -5.11
CA SER A 73 -1.84 12.61 -6.54
C SER A 73 -2.90 13.68 -6.83
N PHE A 74 -3.98 13.76 -6.02
CA PHE A 74 -5.03 14.79 -6.12
C PHE A 74 -4.65 16.10 -5.42
N GLY A 75 -3.68 16.06 -4.49
CA GLY A 75 -3.24 17.20 -3.68
C GLY A 75 -1.89 17.81 -4.10
N ALA A 76 -1.11 17.14 -4.94
CA ALA A 76 0.20 17.59 -5.40
C ALA A 76 0.08 18.79 -6.35
N ARG A 77 -0.08 19.99 -5.78
CA ARG A 77 -0.01 21.26 -6.50
C ARG A 77 1.36 21.35 -7.17
N LYS A 78 1.42 21.19 -8.51
CA LYS A 78 2.63 21.55 -9.28
C LYS A 78 2.87 23.04 -9.05
N LYS A 79 3.89 23.41 -8.24
CA LYS A 79 4.46 24.77 -8.26
C LYS A 79 5.10 25.00 -9.63
N LYS A 80 4.29 25.26 -10.65
CA LYS A 80 4.71 25.89 -11.90
C LYS A 80 3.89 27.17 -12.03
N GLY A 81 4.33 28.23 -11.36
CA GLY A 81 3.67 29.53 -11.44
C GLY A 81 4.05 30.46 -10.29
N LYS A 82 5.20 31.13 -10.45
CA LYS A 82 5.79 32.23 -9.64
C LYS A 82 6.07 31.91 -8.16
N PRO A 83 7.27 32.24 -7.62
CA PRO A 83 7.38 32.42 -6.18
C PRO A 83 6.34 33.49 -5.80
N THR A 84 5.51 33.21 -4.80
CA THR A 84 4.78 34.28 -4.11
C THR A 84 5.81 35.35 -3.83
N LYS A 85 5.68 36.53 -4.47
CA LYS A 85 6.57 37.66 -4.18
C LYS A 85 6.59 37.77 -2.66
N GLN A 86 7.76 37.62 -2.04
CA GLN A 86 7.91 38.03 -0.66
C GLN A 86 7.54 39.51 -0.67
N VAL A 87 6.35 39.82 -0.16
CA VAL A 87 5.99 41.21 0.12
C VAL A 87 6.82 41.51 1.34
N GLU A 88 8.04 42.02 1.13
CA GLU A 88 8.74 42.74 2.17
C GLU A 88 7.76 43.81 2.66
N LYS A 89 7.35 43.67 3.92
CA LYS A 89 6.61 44.72 4.61
C LYS A 89 7.55 45.92 4.59
N LYS A 90 7.25 46.95 3.79
CA LYS A 90 7.90 48.23 3.97
C LYS A 90 7.61 48.66 5.40
N VAL A 91 8.67 48.79 6.18
CA VAL A 91 8.62 49.46 7.48
C VAL A 91 8.49 50.94 7.12
N GLU A 92 7.29 51.47 7.29
CA GLU A 92 7.04 52.90 7.41
C GLU A 92 6.92 53.23 8.90
#